data_AF-A0A3N0Y3W5-F1
#
_entry.id   AF-A0A3N0Y3W5-F1
#
_cell.length_a   1.000
_cell.length_b   1.000
_cell.length_c   1.000
_cell.angle_alpha   90.00
_cell.angle_beta   90.00
_cell.angle_gamma   90.00
#
_symmetry.space_group_name_H-M   'P 1'
#
loop_
_entity.id
_entity.type
_entity.pdbx_description
1 polymer ?
#
loop_
_entity_poly.entity_id
_entity_poly.type
_entity_poly.pdbx_seq_one_letter_code
_entity_poly.pdbx_strand_id
1 'polypeptide(L)'
;MVFLELFSNNPEKLERKTGSFSAMHFSFALIGLQKLMDREFSCPCSPGFNAILISFIFFGPALLALTMMMFIQRPCRSSSHCAGLFLLCLIPPSLWMFLLLFEGEYVACGLAHWEGDYILDEELQIKWCKPTGVKDPRVNATDLRELTEKITFYSRVSILVLYK
;
A
#
# COMPACT_ATOMS: atom_id res chain seq x y z
N MET A 1 14.25 -2.49 -11.50
CA MET A 1 14.70 -2.46 -12.92
C MET A 1 13.92 -3.42 -13.83
N VAL A 2 13.31 -4.49 -13.30
CA VAL A 2 12.59 -5.53 -14.07
C VAL A 2 11.29 -5.06 -14.77
N PHE A 3 10.62 -4.02 -14.27
CA PHE A 3 9.31 -3.59 -14.81
C PHE A 3 9.38 -2.73 -16.10
N LEU A 4 10.56 -2.19 -16.43
CA LEU A 4 10.73 -1.23 -17.53
C LEU A 4 11.12 -1.88 -18.88
N GLU A 5 11.59 -3.13 -18.86
CA GLU A 5 12.12 -3.83 -20.05
C GLU A 5 11.02 -4.38 -20.98
N LEU A 6 9.77 -4.50 -20.52
CA LEU A 6 8.69 -5.19 -21.24
C LEU A 6 8.03 -4.39 -22.39
N PHE A 7 8.42 -3.13 -22.63
CA PHE A 7 7.57 -2.19 -23.39
C PHE A 7 8.18 -1.50 -24.63
N SER A 8 9.26 -2.00 -25.23
CA SER A 8 9.90 -1.31 -26.36
C SER A 8 9.77 -2.06 -27.70
N ASN A 9 8.94 -1.55 -28.64
CA ASN A 9 9.34 -1.14 -30.01
C ASN A 9 8.16 -0.75 -30.93
N ASN A 10 8.32 0.39 -31.65
CA ASN A 10 7.54 0.93 -32.79
C ASN A 10 6.33 1.87 -32.47
N PRO A 11 5.65 2.55 -33.43
CA PRO A 11 5.01 3.90 -33.33
C PRO A 11 3.87 4.06 -32.30
N GLU A 12 3.54 2.97 -31.61
CA GLU A 12 3.00 2.87 -30.26
C GLU A 12 3.75 3.72 -29.21
N LYS A 13 4.99 4.12 -29.51
CA LYS A 13 5.92 4.81 -28.60
C LYS A 13 5.44 6.17 -28.10
N LEU A 14 4.55 6.88 -28.80
CA LEU A 14 4.10 8.23 -28.41
C LEU A 14 2.92 8.20 -27.42
N GLU A 15 1.86 7.44 -27.68
CA GLU A 15 0.75 7.27 -26.73
C GLU A 15 1.16 6.43 -25.52
N ARG A 16 2.01 5.41 -25.71
CA ARG A 16 2.69 4.71 -24.62
C ARG A 16 3.65 5.64 -23.87
N LYS A 17 4.33 6.60 -24.53
CA LYS A 17 5.13 7.63 -23.84
C LYS A 17 4.25 8.48 -22.94
N THR A 18 3.12 8.97 -23.46
CA THR A 18 2.24 9.88 -22.71
C THR A 18 1.55 9.15 -21.55
N GLY A 19 1.07 7.91 -21.79
CA GLY A 19 0.52 7.04 -20.75
C GLY A 19 1.56 6.62 -19.71
N SER A 20 2.78 6.29 -20.13
CA SER A 20 3.90 5.96 -19.24
C SER A 20 4.39 7.18 -18.45
N PHE A 21 4.43 8.37 -19.07
CA PHE A 21 4.82 9.61 -18.41
C PHE A 21 3.77 10.00 -17.37
N SER A 22 2.48 9.94 -17.71
CA SER A 22 1.40 10.17 -16.76
C SER A 22 1.44 9.16 -15.60
N ALA A 23 1.55 7.86 -15.88
CA ALA A 23 1.66 6.82 -14.85
C ALA A 23 2.86 7.05 -13.92
N MET A 24 4.00 7.50 -14.45
CA MET A 24 5.20 7.81 -13.69
C MET A 24 4.98 8.97 -12.71
N HIS A 25 4.33 10.06 -13.15
CA HIS A 25 4.04 11.21 -12.28
C HIS A 25 3.07 10.85 -11.16
N PHE A 26 1.99 10.12 -11.49
CA PHE A 26 1.04 9.64 -10.48
C PHE A 26 1.71 8.69 -9.49
N SER A 27 2.58 7.78 -9.97
CA SER A 27 3.33 6.88 -9.11
C SER A 27 4.24 7.65 -8.13
N PHE A 28 4.96 8.67 -8.61
CA PHE A 28 5.79 9.51 -7.76
C PHE A 28 4.96 10.29 -6.73
N ALA A 29 3.81 10.84 -7.14
CA ALA A 29 2.90 11.53 -6.23
C ALA A 29 2.34 10.58 -5.15
N LEU A 30 2.01 9.34 -5.51
CA LEU A 30 1.55 8.31 -4.57
C LEU A 30 2.65 7.90 -3.58
N ILE A 31 3.90 7.77 -4.02
CA ILE A 31 5.04 7.53 -3.11
C ILE A 31 5.21 8.71 -2.14
N GLY A 32 5.12 9.95 -2.64
CA GLY A 32 5.18 11.14 -1.79
C GLY A 32 4.04 11.18 -0.77
N LEU A 33 2.82 10.88 -1.20
CA LEU A 33 1.64 10.80 -0.34
C LEU A 33 1.82 9.72 0.74
N GLN A 34 2.32 8.54 0.38
CA GLN A 34 2.60 7.49 1.34
C GLN A 34 3.56 7.99 2.43
N LYS A 35 4.67 8.61 2.04
CA LYS A 35 5.65 9.13 3.01
C LYS A 35 5.12 10.25 3.90
N LEU A 36 4.13 11.01 3.43
CA LEU A 36 3.42 11.98 4.27
C LEU A 36 2.50 11.27 5.27
N MET A 37 1.74 10.27 4.82
CA MET A 37 0.88 9.49 5.72
C MET A 37 1.70 8.75 6.77
N ASP A 38 2.82 8.12 6.40
CA ASP A 38 3.67 7.35 7.31
C ASP A 38 4.18 8.19 8.50
N ARG A 39 4.34 9.51 8.30
CA ARG A 39 4.77 10.43 9.38
C ARG A 39 3.69 10.68 10.42
N GLU A 40 2.44 10.77 9.99
CA GLU A 40 1.31 11.15 10.86
C GLU A 40 0.44 9.94 11.26
N PHE A 41 0.69 8.78 10.67
CA PHE A 41 -0.11 7.58 10.89
C PHE A 41 -0.09 7.14 12.36
N SER A 42 -1.29 7.04 12.92
CA SER A 42 -1.55 6.50 14.26
C SER A 42 -2.74 5.57 14.21
N CYS A 43 -2.58 4.32 14.67
CA CYS A 43 -3.67 3.36 14.69
C CYS A 43 -4.61 3.68 15.88
N PRO A 44 -5.95 3.68 15.69
CA PRO A 44 -6.87 3.93 16.79
C PRO A 44 -6.99 2.76 17.77
N CYS A 45 -6.43 1.59 17.41
CA CYS A 45 -6.42 0.37 18.23
C CYS A 45 -7.80 -0.01 18.77
N SER A 46 -8.81 0.08 17.90
CA SER A 46 -10.17 -0.38 18.15
C SER A 46 -10.62 -1.25 16.98
N PRO A 47 -11.04 -2.51 17.20
CA PRO A 47 -11.22 -3.50 16.13
C PRO A 47 -12.11 -3.03 14.97
N GLY A 48 -13.23 -2.37 15.28
CA GLY A 48 -14.13 -1.85 14.25
C GLY A 48 -13.52 -0.69 13.45
N PHE A 49 -12.85 0.24 14.13
CA PHE A 49 -12.26 1.41 13.49
C PHE A 49 -10.97 1.08 12.74
N ASN A 50 -10.19 0.12 13.21
CA ASN A 50 -8.96 -0.35 12.57
C ASN A 50 -9.22 -0.83 11.14
N ALA A 51 -10.15 -1.79 10.98
CA ALA A 51 -10.48 -2.35 9.68
C ALA A 51 -11.05 -1.30 8.72
N ILE A 52 -11.94 -0.43 9.22
CA ILE A 52 -12.55 0.64 8.43
C ILE A 52 -11.49 1.64 7.95
N LEU A 53 -10.65 2.14 8.86
CA LEU A 53 -9.60 3.11 8.55
C LEU A 53 -8.62 2.54 7.53
N ILE A 54 -8.10 1.34 7.78
CA ILE A 54 -7.13 0.70 6.87
C ILE A 54 -7.76 0.41 5.51
N SER A 55 -9.03 -0.03 5.46
CA SER A 55 -9.74 -0.22 4.21
C SER A 55 -9.84 1.09 3.40
N PHE A 56 -10.16 2.22 4.04
CA PHE A 56 -10.21 3.51 3.35
C PHE A 56 -8.83 3.98 2.88
N ILE A 57 -7.78 3.81 3.69
CA ILE A 57 -6.40 4.15 3.32
C ILE A 57 -5.91 3.28 2.14
N PHE A 58 -6.32 2.01 2.10
CA PHE A 58 -5.96 1.08 1.05
C PHE A 58 -6.71 1.39 -0.25
N PHE A 59 -8.04 1.31 -0.23
CA PHE A 59 -8.86 1.42 -1.44
C PHE A 59 -9.11 2.86 -1.90
N GLY A 60 -9.16 3.84 -1.00
CA GLY A 60 -9.50 5.22 -1.34
C GLY A 60 -8.55 5.83 -2.37
N PRO A 61 -7.24 5.94 -2.06
CA PRO A 61 -6.26 6.48 -3.01
C PRO A 61 -6.06 5.59 -4.23
N ALA A 62 -6.20 4.26 -4.11
CA ALA A 62 -6.14 3.35 -5.25
C ALA A 62 -7.28 3.60 -6.25
N LEU A 63 -8.53 3.70 -5.78
CA LEU A 63 -9.69 3.99 -6.63
C LEU A 63 -9.61 5.40 -7.22
N LEU A 64 -9.13 6.38 -6.45
CA LEU A 64 -8.90 7.73 -6.95
C LEU A 64 -7.84 7.74 -8.07
N ALA A 65 -6.70 7.08 -7.87
CA ALA A 65 -5.66 6.99 -8.89
C ALA A 65 -6.16 6.26 -10.15
N LEU A 66 -6.89 5.15 -9.99
CA LEU A 66 -7.47 4.41 -11.10
C LEU A 66 -8.45 5.27 -11.90
N THR A 67 -9.38 5.95 -11.23
CA THR A 67 -10.37 6.81 -11.90
C THR A 67 -9.73 7.97 -12.66
N MET A 68 -8.73 8.63 -12.06
CA MET A 68 -7.97 9.70 -12.72
C MET A 68 -7.23 9.19 -13.96
N MET A 69 -6.57 8.03 -13.84
CA MET A 69 -5.86 7.42 -14.96
C MET A 69 -6.81 7.01 -16.09
N MET A 70 -7.96 6.41 -15.76
CA MET A 70 -9.00 6.06 -16.74
C MET A 70 -9.56 7.30 -17.46
N PHE A 71 -9.74 8.41 -16.74
CA PHE A 71 -10.24 9.66 -17.32
C PHE A 71 -9.22 10.33 -18.26
N ILE A 72 -7.93 10.31 -17.88
CA ILE A 72 -6.84 10.91 -18.65
C ILE A 72 -6.48 10.06 -19.88
N GLN A 73 -6.32 8.75 -19.71
CA GLN A 73 -5.83 7.86 -20.77
C GLN A 73 -6.94 7.35 -21.70
N ARG A 74 -8.20 7.31 -21.25
CA ARG A 74 -9.38 6.87 -22.02
C ARG A 74 -9.12 5.58 -22.84
N PRO A 75 -8.70 4.49 -22.18
CA PRO A 75 -8.09 3.32 -22.84
C PRO A 75 -8.93 2.73 -23.98
N CYS A 76 -10.25 2.76 -23.85
CA CYS A 76 -11.15 2.07 -24.79
C CYS A 76 -11.88 3.02 -25.74
N ARG A 77 -11.38 4.26 -25.91
CA ARG A 77 -11.86 5.17 -26.96
C ARG A 77 -11.46 4.72 -28.37
N SER A 78 -10.39 3.93 -28.49
CA SER A 78 -9.96 3.26 -29.72
C SER A 78 -9.91 1.74 -29.49
N SER A 79 -10.56 0.95 -30.35
CA SER A 79 -10.83 -0.47 -30.11
C SER A 79 -9.57 -1.37 -30.16
N SER A 80 -8.50 -0.92 -30.83
CA SER A 80 -7.33 -1.77 -31.09
C SER A 80 -6.36 -1.91 -29.91
N HIS A 81 -6.42 -1.05 -28.89
CA HIS A 81 -5.41 -1.00 -27.80
C HIS A 81 -5.99 -0.87 -26.38
N CYS A 82 -7.30 -1.12 -26.19
CA CYS A 82 -8.00 -1.00 -24.91
C CYS A 82 -7.33 -1.80 -23.78
N ALA A 83 -6.89 -3.03 -24.04
CA ALA A 83 -6.25 -3.86 -23.01
C ALA A 83 -4.91 -3.30 -22.52
N GLY A 84 -4.03 -2.86 -23.42
CA GLY A 84 -2.70 -2.37 -23.05
C GLY A 84 -2.73 -1.06 -22.26
N LEU A 85 -3.57 -0.12 -22.68
CA LEU A 85 -3.78 1.15 -21.96
C LEU A 85 -4.46 0.93 -20.61
N PHE A 86 -5.38 -0.04 -20.52
CA PHE A 86 -6.00 -0.40 -19.24
C PHE A 86 -4.95 -0.94 -18.25
N LEU A 87 -4.01 -1.76 -18.70
CA LEU A 87 -2.90 -2.24 -17.84
C LEU A 87 -2.04 -1.08 -17.33
N LEU A 88 -1.79 -0.05 -18.13
CA LEU A 88 -1.06 1.15 -17.68
C LEU A 88 -1.82 1.94 -16.61
N CYS A 89 -3.16 2.00 -16.71
CA CYS A 89 -4.00 2.60 -15.66
C CYS A 89 -3.94 1.85 -14.32
N LEU A 90 -3.64 0.55 -14.35
CA LEU A 90 -3.51 -0.27 -13.15
C LEU A 90 -2.14 -0.11 -12.45
N ILE A 91 -1.13 0.47 -13.11
CA ILE A 91 0.21 0.60 -12.51
C ILE A 91 0.19 1.47 -11.24
N PRO A 92 -0.28 2.74 -11.26
CA PRO A 92 -0.31 3.56 -10.05
C PRO A 92 -1.12 2.98 -8.88
N PRO A 93 -2.37 2.50 -9.07
CA PRO A 93 -3.13 1.93 -7.96
C PRO A 93 -2.51 0.63 -7.44
N SER A 94 -1.96 -0.23 -8.30
CA SER A 94 -1.27 -1.44 -7.84
C SER A 94 -0.03 -1.09 -7.02
N LEU A 95 0.77 -0.12 -7.48
CA LEU A 95 1.93 0.37 -6.76
C LEU A 95 1.54 0.88 -5.36
N TRP A 96 0.48 1.70 -5.25
CA TRP A 96 -0.04 2.18 -3.97
C TRP A 96 -0.35 1.04 -2.99
N MET A 97 -1.06 0.01 -3.45
CA MET A 97 -1.40 -1.14 -2.62
C MET A 97 -0.16 -1.87 -2.14
N PHE A 98 0.81 -2.12 -3.03
CA PHE A 98 2.07 -2.77 -2.67
C PHE A 98 2.85 -1.97 -1.64
N LEU A 99 2.93 -0.65 -1.82
CA LEU A 99 3.61 0.25 -0.88
C LEU A 99 3.03 0.12 0.54
N LEU A 100 1.70 0.15 0.68
CA LEU A 100 1.04 0.00 1.98
C LEU A 100 1.21 -1.40 2.59
N LEU A 101 1.18 -2.46 1.77
CA LEU A 101 1.42 -3.84 2.24
C LEU A 101 2.85 -4.02 2.78
N PHE A 102 3.83 -3.32 2.18
CA PHE A 102 5.23 -3.43 2.55
C PHE A 102 5.65 -2.54 3.73
N GLU A 103 4.91 -1.50 4.10
CA GLU A 103 5.26 -0.68 5.28
C GLU A 103 4.99 -1.42 6.60
N GLY A 104 4.17 -2.48 6.59
CA GLY A 104 3.91 -3.37 7.73
C GLY A 104 3.02 -2.77 8.83
N GLU A 105 3.17 -1.47 9.13
CA GLU A 105 2.38 -0.75 10.15
C GLU A 105 0.87 -0.75 9.83
N TYR A 106 0.51 -0.50 8.56
CA TYR A 106 -0.90 -0.52 8.11
C TYR A 106 -1.52 -1.92 8.21
N VAL A 107 -0.75 -2.96 7.87
CA VAL A 107 -1.20 -4.35 7.93
C VAL A 107 -1.38 -4.80 9.38
N ALA A 108 -0.42 -4.47 10.25
CA ALA A 108 -0.50 -4.75 11.68
C ALA A 108 -1.73 -4.07 12.32
N CYS A 109 -1.98 -2.80 12.00
CA CYS A 109 -3.17 -2.09 12.47
C CYS A 109 -4.46 -2.75 11.96
N GLY A 110 -4.53 -3.12 10.67
CA GLY A 110 -5.73 -3.73 10.09
C GLY A 110 -6.06 -5.12 10.66
N LEU A 111 -5.04 -5.86 11.12
CA LEU A 111 -5.20 -7.18 11.75
C LEU A 111 -5.38 -7.11 13.27
N ALA A 112 -5.15 -5.95 13.88
CA ALA A 112 -5.37 -5.73 15.30
C ALA A 112 -6.88 -5.74 15.58
N HIS A 113 -7.37 -6.90 16.04
CA HIS A 113 -8.77 -7.13 16.40
C HIS A 113 -9.04 -6.93 17.90
N TRP A 114 -8.09 -6.35 18.62
CA TRP A 114 -8.16 -6.08 20.05
C TRP A 114 -8.14 -4.58 20.33
N GLU A 115 -8.66 -4.22 21.49
CA GLU A 115 -8.53 -2.87 22.03
C GLU A 115 -7.15 -2.68 22.67
N GLY A 116 -6.55 -1.53 22.45
CA GLY A 116 -5.22 -1.24 22.96
C GLY A 116 -4.80 0.20 22.80
N ASP A 117 -3.55 0.47 23.17
CA ASP A 117 -2.90 1.75 23.00
C ASP A 117 -1.82 1.63 21.91
N TYR A 118 -1.82 2.58 20.97
CA TYR A 118 -0.80 2.63 19.92
C TYR A 118 0.50 3.18 20.47
N ILE A 119 1.53 2.34 20.56
CA ILE A 119 2.82 2.70 21.15
C ILE A 119 3.99 2.24 20.28
N LEU A 120 5.13 2.91 20.45
CA LEU A 120 6.41 2.46 19.92
C LEU A 120 7.07 1.52 20.93
N ASP A 121 7.39 0.30 20.48
CA ASP A 121 8.23 -0.61 21.25
C ASP A 121 9.70 -0.17 21.11
N GLU A 122 10.31 0.28 22.21
CA GLU A 122 11.68 0.82 22.20
C GLU A 122 12.74 -0.25 21.92
N GLU A 123 12.49 -1.52 22.29
CA GLU A 123 13.45 -2.61 22.11
C GLU A 123 13.56 -3.01 20.63
N LEU A 124 12.41 -3.04 19.94
CA LEU A 124 12.32 -3.54 18.57
C LEU A 124 12.19 -2.41 17.53
N GLN A 125 11.93 -1.18 17.97
CA GLN A 125 11.66 -0.02 17.12
C GLN A 125 10.48 -0.30 16.15
N ILE A 126 9.41 -0.89 16.68
CA ILE A 126 8.18 -1.25 15.95
C ILE A 126 7.00 -0.57 16.63
N LYS A 127 6.12 0.05 15.83
CA LYS A 127 4.85 0.59 16.33
C LYS A 127 3.76 -0.47 16.28
N TRP A 128 2.99 -0.61 17.34
CA TRP A 128 1.92 -1.59 17.42
C TRP A 128 0.84 -1.20 18.43
N CYS A 129 -0.30 -1.90 18.37
CA CYS A 129 -1.39 -1.75 19.33
C CYS A 129 -1.14 -2.67 20.54
N LYS A 130 -0.67 -2.10 21.65
CA LYS A 130 -0.49 -2.87 22.90
C LYS A 130 -1.83 -3.03 23.61
N PRO A 131 -2.26 -4.27 23.94
CA PRO A 131 -3.55 -4.48 24.59
C PRO A 131 -3.57 -3.91 26.02
N THR A 132 -4.56 -3.09 26.35
CA THR A 132 -4.71 -2.44 27.67
C THR A 132 -5.55 -3.28 28.65
N GLY A 133 -6.33 -4.24 28.15
CA GLY A 133 -7.27 -5.05 28.90
C GLY A 133 -6.88 -6.52 29.05
N VAL A 134 -5.75 -6.82 29.69
CA VAL A 134 -5.32 -8.21 30.01
C VAL A 134 -6.23 -8.81 31.09
N LYS A 135 -7.48 -9.07 30.74
CA LYS A 135 -8.43 -9.92 31.48
C LYS A 135 -9.09 -10.98 30.59
N ASP A 136 -8.84 -10.97 29.28
CA ASP A 136 -9.31 -12.02 28.40
C ASP A 136 -8.28 -13.17 28.35
N PRO A 137 -8.59 -14.37 28.87
CA PRO A 137 -7.69 -15.52 28.82
C PRO A 137 -7.38 -16.03 27.40
N ARG A 138 -7.99 -15.44 26.36
CA ARG A 138 -7.76 -15.79 24.95
C ARG A 138 -6.63 -14.97 24.30
N VAL A 139 -6.21 -13.87 24.91
CA VAL A 139 -5.29 -12.92 24.27
C VAL A 139 -4.01 -12.83 25.08
N ASN A 140 -3.01 -13.60 24.66
CA ASN A 140 -1.68 -13.54 25.24
C ASN A 140 -0.88 -12.43 24.54
N ALA A 141 -0.51 -11.39 25.28
CA ALA A 141 0.16 -10.21 24.73
C ALA A 141 1.48 -10.54 24.02
N THR A 142 2.17 -11.60 24.45
CA THR A 142 3.39 -12.09 23.80
C THR A 142 3.14 -12.60 22.40
N ASP A 143 2.06 -13.35 22.18
CA ASP A 143 1.76 -14.00 20.90
C ASP A 143 1.35 -12.94 19.85
N LEU A 144 0.62 -11.92 20.29
CA LEU A 144 0.28 -10.77 19.45
C LEU A 144 1.50 -9.93 19.06
N ARG A 145 2.45 -9.78 20.00
CA ARG A 145 3.71 -9.09 19.73
C ARG A 145 4.54 -9.86 18.71
N GLU A 146 4.69 -11.17 18.89
CA GLU A 146 5.41 -12.04 17.94
C GLU A 146 4.76 -12.02 16.54
N LEU A 147 3.42 -12.05 16.46
CA LEU A 147 2.71 -11.91 15.20
C LEU A 147 3.03 -10.58 14.50
N THR A 148 3.03 -9.48 15.26
CA THR A 148 3.34 -8.15 14.73
C THR A 148 4.78 -8.06 14.25
N GLU A 149 5.73 -8.55 15.03
CA GLU A 149 7.14 -8.66 14.63
C GLU A 149 7.31 -9.44 13.33
N LYS A 150 6.65 -10.60 13.22
CA LYS A 150 6.72 -11.44 12.02
C LYS A 150 6.17 -10.74 10.78
N ILE A 151 5.05 -10.03 10.91
CA ILE A 151 4.46 -9.24 9.82
C ILE A 151 5.41 -8.12 9.39
N THR A 152 5.89 -7.31 10.35
CA THR A 152 6.81 -6.21 10.07
C THR A 152 8.12 -6.70 9.45
N PHE A 153 8.67 -7.81 9.95
CA PHE A 153 9.88 -8.42 9.40
C PHE A 153 9.68 -8.89 7.96
N TYR A 154 8.60 -9.63 7.68
CA TYR A 154 8.30 -10.11 6.34
C TYR A 154 8.11 -8.96 5.34
N SER A 155 7.40 -7.91 5.77
CA SER A 155 7.20 -6.70 4.98
C SER A 155 8.53 -6.00 4.65
N ARG A 156 9.44 -5.80 5.64
CA ARG A 156 10.76 -5.18 5.43
C ARG A 156 11.70 -6.01 4.55
N VAL A 157 11.73 -7.33 4.73
CA VAL A 157 12.57 -8.23 3.91
C VAL A 157 12.11 -8.25 2.45
N SER A 158 10.81 -8.21 2.21
CA SER A 158 10.25 -8.18 0.86
C SER A 158 10.70 -6.95 0.06
N ILE A 159 10.81 -5.79 0.73
CA ILE A 159 11.41 -4.59 0.12
C ILE A 159 12.88 -4.83 -0.23
N LEU A 160 13.69 -5.33 0.71
CA LEU A 160 15.13 -5.54 0.46
C LEU A 160 15.42 -6.52 -0.69
N VAL A 161 14.57 -7.54 -0.89
CA VAL A 161 14.69 -8.50 -1.99
C VAL A 161 14.30 -7.87 -3.34
N LEU A 162 13.36 -6.93 -3.37
CA LEU A 162 12.96 -6.22 -4.61
C LEU A 162 13.96 -5.13 -5.04
N TYR A 163 14.77 -4.63 -4.10
CA TYR A 163 15.78 -3.60 -4.35
C TYR A 163 17.22 -4.15 -4.51
N LYS A 164 17.41 -5.47 -4.47
CA LYS A 164 18.67 -6.15 -4.78
C LYS A 164 18.68 -6.65 -6.22
#